data_AF-A0A7W9SJ67-F1
#
_entry.id   AF-A0A7W9SJ67-F1
#
_cell.length_a   1.000
_cell.length_b   1.000
_cell.length_c   1.000
_cell.angle_alpha   90.00
_cell.angle_beta   90.00
_cell.angle_gamma   90.00
#
_symmetry.space_group_name_H-M   'P 1'
#
loop_
_entity.id
_entity.type
_entity.pdbx_description
1 polymer ?
#
loop_
_entity_poly.entity_id
_entity_poly.type
_entity_poly.pdbx_seq_one_letter_code
_entity_poly.pdbx_strand_id
1 'polypeptide(L)'
;EKKENHSGNTGNSGSTSKAVSSSSGGSSGGSGGSGGSSGGGSGSFKVSSSFSGQVLGVDRSLSGGQWMQDEKGWWYKRADGSYPKNSWGYEAYNGKSYWYYFLDSGYMATGWVDVNGSKYYLFPNSDGWKGRMLTGWQWIDGNCYYLDSQGQNEGALYRNTTTPDGFTVDAEGRWVVNGAVQKQ
;
A
#
# COMPACT_ATOMS: atom_id res chain seq x y z
N GLU A 1 -6.23 23.74 -65.34
CA GLU A 1 -6.74 22.35 -65.29
C GLU A 1 -8.12 22.35 -64.60
N LYS A 2 -9.12 21.52 -64.94
CA LYS A 2 -9.21 20.03 -64.90
C LYS A 2 -8.99 19.47 -63.47
N LYS A 3 -9.74 18.47 -62.98
CA LYS A 3 -10.99 17.80 -63.40
C LYS A 3 -11.45 16.90 -62.22
N GLU A 4 -12.74 16.49 -62.19
CA GLU A 4 -13.27 15.18 -61.70
C GLU A 4 -12.75 14.54 -60.38
N ASN A 5 -13.62 14.21 -59.40
CA ASN A 5 -14.46 12.98 -59.27
C ASN A 5 -13.65 11.69 -58.92
N HIS A 6 -14.17 10.65 -58.23
CA HIS A 6 -15.54 10.25 -57.86
C HIS A 6 -15.56 9.13 -56.78
N SER A 7 -16.76 8.75 -56.29
CA SER A 7 -17.09 7.47 -55.58
C SER A 7 -16.46 7.28 -54.18
N GLY A 8 -16.93 6.45 -53.23
CA GLY A 8 -17.99 5.42 -53.17
C GLY A 8 -17.50 4.27 -52.23
N ASN A 9 -18.29 3.40 -51.59
CA ASN A 9 -19.69 3.00 -51.76
C ASN A 9 -20.19 2.23 -50.47
N THR A 10 -21.51 2.06 -50.27
CA THR A 10 -22.25 1.04 -49.43
C THR A 10 -21.63 0.45 -48.15
N GLY A 11 -22.33 0.34 -47.00
CA GLY A 11 -23.52 -0.51 -46.77
C GLY A 11 -23.13 -1.76 -45.95
N ASN A 12 -23.99 -2.52 -45.23
CA ASN A 12 -25.45 -2.53 -45.04
C ASN A 12 -25.81 -3.15 -43.65
N SER A 13 -27.04 -2.96 -43.17
CA SER A 13 -27.59 -3.51 -41.92
C SER A 13 -27.98 -5.00 -42.00
N GLY A 14 -28.09 -5.70 -40.86
CA GLY A 14 -28.68 -7.04 -40.77
C GLY A 14 -28.79 -7.58 -39.34
N SER A 15 -29.95 -8.14 -38.97
CA SER A 15 -30.29 -8.63 -37.61
C SER A 15 -30.88 -10.05 -37.64
N THR A 16 -31.08 -10.68 -36.46
CA THR A 16 -31.91 -11.90 -36.20
C THR A 16 -31.38 -13.26 -36.74
N SER A 17 -31.65 -14.45 -36.17
CA SER A 17 -32.19 -14.84 -34.83
C SER A 17 -32.09 -16.37 -34.51
N LYS A 18 -31.93 -16.71 -33.21
CA LYS A 18 -32.36 -17.91 -32.42
C LYS A 18 -32.71 -19.28 -33.07
N ALA A 19 -32.09 -20.35 -32.55
CA ALA A 19 -32.67 -21.69 -32.16
C ALA A 19 -31.61 -22.46 -31.30
N VAL A 20 -31.81 -22.97 -30.07
CA VAL A 20 -32.55 -24.16 -29.52
C VAL A 20 -32.16 -25.52 -30.15
N SER A 21 -31.93 -26.65 -29.44
CA SER A 21 -32.15 -27.09 -28.03
C SER A 21 -30.96 -28.00 -27.54
N SER A 22 -30.92 -28.95 -26.58
CA SER A 22 -31.92 -29.75 -25.82
C SER A 22 -31.51 -30.19 -24.37
N SER A 23 -30.96 -31.39 -24.14
CA SER A 23 -30.93 -32.13 -22.84
C SER A 23 -29.90 -33.30 -22.83
N SER A 24 -29.57 -34.06 -21.75
CA SER A 24 -30.28 -34.47 -20.51
C SER A 24 -29.38 -35.09 -19.39
N GLY A 25 -29.94 -35.33 -18.18
CA GLY A 25 -29.36 -36.15 -17.08
C GLY A 25 -28.53 -35.40 -16.01
N GLY A 26 -28.48 -35.75 -14.71
CA GLY A 26 -29.19 -36.75 -13.89
C GLY A 26 -28.85 -36.60 -12.38
N SER A 27 -29.68 -37.09 -11.45
CA SER A 27 -29.68 -36.67 -10.01
C SER A 27 -29.18 -37.72 -8.99
N SER A 28 -28.67 -37.29 -7.82
CA SER A 28 -28.79 -38.04 -6.53
C SER A 28 -28.35 -37.23 -5.27
N GLY A 29 -28.97 -37.52 -4.11
CA GLY A 29 -28.54 -37.12 -2.76
C GLY A 29 -28.75 -35.65 -2.35
N GLY A 30 -29.10 -35.29 -1.11
CA GLY A 30 -29.49 -36.07 0.08
C GLY A 30 -30.04 -35.13 1.17
N SER A 31 -30.89 -35.63 2.09
CA SER A 31 -31.68 -34.80 3.02
C SER A 31 -31.04 -34.52 4.38
N GLY A 32 -31.27 -33.32 4.92
CA GLY A 32 -30.97 -32.92 6.30
C GLY A 32 -31.76 -31.64 6.64
N GLY A 33 -32.45 -31.61 7.79
CA GLY A 33 -33.52 -30.63 8.04
C GLY A 33 -33.32 -29.68 9.22
N SER A 34 -34.01 -28.54 9.13
CA SER A 34 -34.61 -27.76 10.24
C SER A 34 -33.79 -27.53 11.53
N GLY A 35 -33.26 -26.32 11.68
CA GLY A 35 -32.95 -25.70 12.97
C GLY A 35 -33.26 -24.21 12.90
N GLY A 36 -34.28 -23.72 13.62
CA GLY A 36 -34.76 -22.34 13.50
C GLY A 36 -35.03 -21.67 14.84
N SER A 37 -34.31 -20.57 15.09
CA SER A 37 -34.56 -19.54 16.12
C SER A 37 -33.90 -18.25 15.60
N SER A 38 -34.59 -17.20 15.15
CA SER A 38 -35.60 -16.32 15.78
C SER A 38 -34.97 -15.11 16.48
N GLY A 39 -35.05 -13.94 15.83
CA GLY A 39 -34.53 -12.65 16.31
C GLY A 39 -33.18 -12.26 15.69
N GLY A 40 -32.99 -11.06 15.15
CA GLY A 40 -33.97 -10.01 14.84
C GLY A 40 -33.31 -8.65 14.51
N GLY A 41 -33.83 -7.93 13.51
CA GLY A 41 -33.52 -6.50 13.29
C GLY A 41 -32.34 -6.16 12.37
N SER A 42 -32.69 -5.70 11.16
CA SER A 42 -32.03 -4.60 10.41
C SER A 42 -30.50 -4.45 10.41
N GLY A 43 -29.83 -4.77 9.29
CA GLY A 43 -28.41 -4.41 9.10
C GLY A 43 -27.77 -4.93 7.81
N SER A 44 -28.29 -4.59 6.63
CA SER A 44 -27.78 -5.12 5.34
C SER A 44 -26.48 -4.45 4.85
N PHE A 45 -25.40 -4.51 5.64
CA PHE A 45 -24.08 -4.08 5.16
C PHE A 45 -23.53 -5.07 4.12
N LYS A 46 -23.63 -4.67 2.84
CA LYS A 46 -22.90 -5.28 1.73
C LYS A 46 -21.40 -5.12 2.00
N VAL A 47 -20.74 -6.18 2.50
CA VAL A 47 -19.28 -6.23 2.51
C VAL A 47 -18.79 -6.37 1.06
N SER A 48 -18.54 -5.23 0.42
CA SER A 48 -17.83 -5.16 -0.85
C SER A 48 -16.42 -5.69 -0.63
N SER A 49 -16.01 -6.68 -1.43
CA SER A 49 -14.72 -7.36 -1.32
C SER A 49 -13.57 -6.45 -1.73
N SER A 50 -13.13 -5.58 -0.82
CA SER A 50 -11.84 -4.89 -0.91
C SER A 50 -10.77 -5.78 -0.27
N PHE A 51 -9.90 -6.34 -1.09
CA PHE A 51 -8.82 -7.25 -0.69
C PHE A 51 -7.70 -6.44 0.00
N SER A 52 -7.87 -6.21 1.30
CA SER A 52 -6.88 -5.56 2.15
C SER A 52 -6.63 -6.47 3.36
N GLY A 53 -5.45 -7.08 3.42
CA GLY A 53 -5.17 -8.21 4.32
C GLY A 53 -5.31 -7.86 5.81
N GLN A 54 -6.39 -8.34 6.44
CA GLN A 54 -6.66 -8.17 7.87
C GLN A 54 -5.76 -9.07 8.72
N VAL A 55 -4.50 -8.66 8.90
CA VAL A 55 -3.56 -9.32 9.82
C VAL A 55 -3.67 -8.70 11.21
N LEU A 56 -4.29 -9.45 12.12
CA LEU A 56 -4.11 -9.43 13.58
C LEU A 56 -3.86 -8.06 14.23
N GLY A 57 -4.94 -7.40 14.67
CA GLY A 57 -4.91 -6.49 15.82
C GLY A 57 -4.20 -5.13 15.65
N VAL A 58 -3.79 -4.75 14.43
CA VAL A 58 -3.20 -3.43 14.17
C VAL A 58 -4.05 -2.65 13.15
N ASP A 59 -4.64 -1.54 13.58
CA ASP A 59 -5.30 -0.55 12.70
C ASP A 59 -4.24 0.25 11.91
N ARG A 60 -3.69 -0.42 10.90
CA ARG A 60 -2.65 0.08 9.99
C ARG A 60 -3.12 1.26 9.14
N SER A 61 -4.42 1.32 8.82
CA SER A 61 -4.99 2.41 8.05
C SER A 61 -5.17 3.65 8.92
N LEU A 62 -4.73 4.80 8.41
CA LEU A 62 -5.13 6.10 8.91
C LEU A 62 -6.52 6.45 8.33
N SER A 63 -7.54 5.78 8.86
CA SER A 63 -8.89 5.74 8.29
C SER A 63 -9.70 7.01 8.56
N GLY A 64 -9.58 7.99 7.66
CA GLY A 64 -10.45 9.17 7.60
C GLY A 64 -10.16 10.26 8.64
N GLY A 65 -8.93 10.31 9.16
CA GLY A 65 -8.46 11.44 9.95
C GLY A 65 -7.93 12.59 9.10
N GLN A 66 -7.21 13.50 9.73
CA GLN A 66 -6.56 14.64 9.07
C GLN A 66 -5.18 14.92 9.65
N TRP A 67 -4.27 15.35 8.78
CA TRP A 67 -2.97 15.88 9.16
C TRP A 67 -3.12 17.25 9.82
N MET A 68 -2.53 17.39 11.00
CA MET A 68 -2.48 18.61 11.81
C MET A 68 -1.03 19.06 11.91
N GLN A 69 -0.79 20.38 11.97
CA GLN A 69 0.54 20.95 12.22
C GLN A 69 0.48 21.97 13.36
N ASP A 70 1.49 21.96 14.23
CA ASP A 70 1.77 23.00 15.22
C ASP A 70 3.25 23.42 15.18
N GLU A 71 3.68 24.20 16.18
CA GLU A 71 5.07 24.68 16.34
C GLU A 71 6.12 23.56 16.50
N LYS A 72 5.73 22.38 16.99
CA LYS A 72 6.62 21.23 17.22
C LYS A 72 6.68 20.32 16.00
N GLY A 73 5.59 20.22 15.24
CA GLY A 73 5.59 19.52 13.96
C GLY A 73 4.22 19.03 13.49
N TRP A 74 4.26 18.00 12.66
CA TRP A 74 3.07 17.34 12.13
C TRP A 74 2.61 16.20 13.03
N TRP A 75 1.31 16.03 13.17
CA TRP A 75 0.67 14.89 13.82
C TRP A 75 -0.62 14.52 13.09
N TYR A 76 -1.20 13.35 13.37
CA TYR A 76 -2.40 12.88 12.68
C TYR A 76 -3.57 12.73 13.65
N LYS A 77 -4.67 13.43 13.39
CA LYS A 77 -5.89 13.32 14.19
C LYS A 77 -6.89 12.39 13.51
N ARG A 78 -7.19 11.25 14.12
CA ARG A 78 -8.22 10.30 13.67
C ARG A 78 -9.63 10.90 13.84
N ALA A 79 -10.61 10.36 13.12
CA ALA A 79 -11.99 10.88 13.10
C ALA A 79 -12.70 10.84 14.47
N ASP A 80 -12.30 9.91 15.35
CA ASP A 80 -12.75 9.78 16.73
C ASP A 80 -12.10 10.81 17.70
N GLY A 81 -11.16 11.62 17.19
CA GLY A 81 -10.38 12.58 17.97
C GLY A 81 -9.10 12.01 18.59
N SER A 82 -8.82 10.71 18.44
CA SER A 82 -7.58 10.08 18.87
C SER A 82 -6.42 10.39 17.90
N TYR A 83 -5.21 9.95 18.25
CA TYR A 83 -4.03 10.04 17.39
C TYR A 83 -3.13 8.80 17.55
N PRO A 84 -2.43 8.35 16.49
CA PRO A 84 -1.43 7.30 16.61
C PRO A 84 -0.22 7.79 17.41
N LYS A 85 0.38 6.90 18.19
CA LYS A 85 1.62 7.16 18.94
C LYS A 85 2.42 5.87 19.10
N ASN A 86 3.75 5.99 19.07
CA ASN A 86 4.70 4.87 19.07
C ASN A 86 4.32 3.76 18.05
N SER A 87 3.86 4.16 16.86
CA SER A 87 3.23 3.25 15.90
C SER A 87 3.31 3.70 14.45
N TRP A 88 3.16 2.74 13.54
CA TRP A 88 3.06 2.97 12.10
C TRP A 88 1.62 3.30 11.69
N GLY A 89 1.47 4.23 10.76
CA GLY A 89 0.22 4.53 10.07
C GLY A 89 0.43 4.62 8.56
N TYR A 90 -0.54 4.14 7.80
CA TYR A 90 -0.54 4.13 6.33
C TYR A 90 -1.57 5.15 5.81
N GLU A 91 -1.11 6.17 5.09
CA GLU A 91 -1.95 7.25 4.54
C GLU A 91 -2.19 7.09 3.03
N ALA A 92 -3.47 7.09 2.65
CA ALA A 92 -4.05 7.19 1.31
C ALA A 92 -4.15 8.60 0.70
N TYR A 93 -3.17 9.14 -0.04
CA TYR A 93 -3.28 10.50 -0.64
C TYR A 93 -2.99 10.56 -2.14
N ASN A 94 -3.85 11.23 -2.92
CA ASN A 94 -3.76 11.42 -4.38
C ASN A 94 -3.36 10.15 -5.19
N GLY A 95 -3.91 8.99 -4.81
CA GLY A 95 -3.64 7.71 -5.48
C GLY A 95 -2.26 7.10 -5.20
N LYS A 96 -1.51 7.68 -4.26
CA LYS A 96 -0.27 7.13 -3.71
C LYS A 96 -0.46 6.80 -2.24
N SER A 97 0.25 5.78 -1.76
CA SER A 97 0.17 5.36 -0.37
C SER A 97 1.56 5.30 0.23
N TYR A 98 1.69 5.79 1.46
CA TYR A 98 2.97 5.82 2.17
C TYR A 98 2.80 5.43 3.64
N TRP A 99 3.81 4.75 4.17
CA TRP A 99 3.98 4.53 5.60
C TRP A 99 4.54 5.78 6.29
N TYR A 100 4.04 6.07 7.47
CA TYR A 100 4.49 7.13 8.37
C TYR A 100 4.66 6.53 9.76
N TYR A 101 5.66 6.99 10.52
CA TYR A 101 5.86 6.58 11.90
C TYR A 101 5.55 7.73 12.86
N PHE A 102 4.84 7.43 13.94
CA PHE A 102 4.48 8.39 14.98
C PHE A 102 5.23 8.07 16.27
N LEU A 103 5.88 9.08 16.84
CA LEU A 103 6.61 9.01 18.11
C LEU A 103 5.62 8.80 19.27
N ASP A 104 6.10 8.46 20.48
CA ASP A 104 5.21 8.33 21.66
C ASP A 104 4.48 9.64 22.02
N SER A 105 5.06 10.78 21.62
CA SER A 105 4.43 12.11 21.72
C SER A 105 3.30 12.37 20.71
N GLY A 106 3.00 11.42 19.80
CA GLY A 106 1.98 11.54 18.75
C GLY A 106 2.42 12.30 17.49
N TYR A 107 3.60 12.92 17.51
CA TYR A 107 4.16 13.62 16.35
C TYR A 107 4.79 12.66 15.35
N MET A 108 4.67 13.00 14.07
CA MET A 108 5.26 12.31 12.93
C MET A 108 6.79 12.40 12.97
N ALA A 109 7.46 11.26 12.83
CA ALA A 109 8.92 11.17 12.80
C ALA A 109 9.51 11.57 11.43
N THR A 110 10.77 12.02 11.45
CA THR A 110 11.56 12.39 10.27
C THR A 110 13.02 12.04 10.49
N GLY A 111 13.73 11.63 9.44
CA GLY A 111 15.09 11.10 9.51
C GLY A 111 15.10 9.63 9.93
N TRP A 112 16.21 9.20 10.54
CA TRP A 112 16.37 7.85 11.06
C TRP A 112 15.53 7.60 12.32
N VAL A 113 14.86 6.45 12.39
CA VAL A 113 14.20 5.93 13.60
C VAL A 113 14.60 4.48 13.85
N ASP A 114 14.59 4.08 15.12
CA ASP A 114 14.80 2.69 15.55
C ASP A 114 13.46 2.13 16.06
N VAL A 115 12.94 1.09 15.40
CA VAL A 115 11.67 0.44 15.76
C VAL A 115 11.90 -1.07 15.84
N ASN A 116 11.61 -1.67 16.99
CA ASN A 116 11.79 -3.10 17.28
C ASN A 116 13.20 -3.65 16.95
N GLY A 117 14.24 -2.81 17.07
CA GLY A 117 15.64 -3.18 16.78
C GLY A 117 16.06 -3.07 15.30
N SER A 118 15.14 -2.69 14.41
CA SER A 118 15.42 -2.33 13.01
C SER A 118 15.45 -0.82 12.83
N LYS A 119 16.34 -0.30 11.99
CA LYS A 119 16.33 1.11 11.59
C LYS A 119 15.44 1.34 10.37
N TYR A 120 14.75 2.47 10.32
CA TYR A 120 13.95 2.93 9.19
C TYR A 120 14.27 4.40 8.92
N TYR A 121 13.97 4.90 7.72
CA TYR A 121 14.19 6.30 7.37
C TYR A 121 12.91 6.95 6.82
N LEU A 122 12.49 8.04 7.48
CA LEU A 122 11.35 8.86 7.08
C LEU A 122 11.85 10.15 6.42
N PHE A 123 11.37 10.48 5.23
CA PHE A 123 11.88 11.60 4.42
C PHE A 123 11.77 12.96 5.15
N PRO A 124 12.87 13.64 5.51
CA PRO A 124 12.82 14.83 6.36
C PRO A 124 12.51 16.13 5.60
N ASN A 125 12.68 16.15 4.28
CA ASN A 125 12.53 17.35 3.46
C ASN A 125 11.05 17.61 3.11
N SER A 126 10.72 18.86 2.81
CA SER A 126 9.34 19.26 2.48
C SER A 126 9.12 19.27 0.97
N ASP A 127 8.47 18.22 0.45
CA ASP A 127 8.12 18.05 -0.97
C ASP A 127 6.61 17.75 -1.19
N GLY A 128 5.80 18.06 -0.17
CA GLY A 128 4.38 17.67 -0.09
C GLY A 128 4.15 16.27 0.50
N TRP A 129 5.19 15.47 0.67
CA TRP A 129 5.12 14.09 1.18
C TRP A 129 6.17 13.84 2.28
N LYS A 130 6.45 14.87 3.09
CA LYS A 130 7.37 14.83 4.23
C LYS A 130 6.94 13.78 5.24
N GLY A 131 7.89 13.05 5.82
CA GLY A 131 7.66 11.99 6.81
C GLY A 131 7.30 10.62 6.23
N ARG A 132 7.16 10.50 4.90
CA ARG A 132 6.99 9.18 4.25
C ARG A 132 8.21 8.30 4.52
N MET A 133 7.98 7.01 4.77
CA MET A 133 9.04 6.01 4.78
C MET A 133 9.67 5.87 3.37
N LEU A 134 10.99 5.72 3.33
CA LEU A 134 11.70 5.37 2.10
C LEU A 134 11.99 3.86 2.05
N THR A 135 12.15 3.35 0.83
CA THR A 135 12.44 1.95 0.52
C THR A 135 13.48 1.86 -0.60
N GLY A 136 14.15 0.72 -0.74
CA GLY A 136 15.23 0.49 -1.71
C GLY A 136 16.52 1.26 -1.39
N TRP A 137 17.35 1.45 -2.42
CA TRP A 137 18.59 2.23 -2.33
C TRP A 137 18.33 3.72 -2.14
N GLN A 138 18.91 4.31 -1.09
CA GLN A 138 18.78 5.72 -0.74
C GLN A 138 20.14 6.34 -0.41
N TRP A 139 20.43 7.50 -1.01
CA TRP A 139 21.58 8.33 -0.66
C TRP A 139 21.21 9.26 0.49
N ILE A 140 21.85 9.07 1.65
CA ILE A 140 21.59 9.79 2.90
C ILE A 140 22.93 10.25 3.46
N ASP A 141 23.07 11.55 3.74
CA ASP A 141 24.27 12.17 4.32
C ASP A 141 25.59 11.76 3.61
N GLY A 142 25.54 11.65 2.28
CA GLY A 142 26.68 11.29 1.43
C GLY A 142 27.07 9.80 1.40
N ASN A 143 26.26 8.90 1.96
CA ASN A 143 26.47 7.45 1.92
C ASN A 143 25.22 6.77 1.32
N CYS A 144 25.38 5.62 0.66
CA CYS A 144 24.24 4.85 0.13
C CYS A 144 23.81 3.77 1.14
N TYR A 145 22.51 3.62 1.35
CA TYR A 145 21.89 2.65 2.26
C TYR A 145 20.80 1.84 1.54
N TYR A 146 20.61 0.57 1.90
CA TYR A 146 19.49 -0.23 1.41
C TYR A 146 18.42 -0.42 2.49
N LEU A 147 17.24 0.15 2.24
CA LEU A 147 16.04 -0.06 3.04
C LEU A 147 15.20 -1.16 2.37
N ASP A 148 14.68 -2.12 3.14
CA ASP A 148 13.90 -3.24 2.61
C ASP A 148 12.79 -2.75 1.68
N SER A 149 12.79 -3.20 0.42
CA SER A 149 11.76 -2.76 -0.54
C SER A 149 10.58 -3.70 -0.61
N GLN A 150 10.71 -4.96 -0.17
CA GLN A 150 9.73 -6.03 -0.34
C GLN A 150 9.89 -7.09 0.76
N GLY A 151 9.10 -7.03 1.83
CA GLY A 151 9.20 -8.00 2.91
C GLY A 151 8.14 -7.85 4.01
N GLN A 152 8.30 -8.61 5.10
CA GLN A 152 7.51 -8.40 6.33
C GLN A 152 7.97 -7.17 7.11
N ASN A 153 9.18 -6.66 6.82
CA ASN A 153 9.82 -5.53 7.48
C ASN A 153 10.10 -4.39 6.48
N GLU A 154 9.13 -4.10 5.59
CA GLU A 154 9.24 -3.05 4.57
C GLU A 154 9.82 -1.75 5.15
N GLY A 155 10.86 -1.21 4.51
CA GLY A 155 11.61 -0.02 4.94
C GLY A 155 12.74 -0.26 5.95
N ALA A 156 12.95 -1.49 6.43
CA ALA A 156 14.00 -1.80 7.40
C ALA A 156 15.41 -1.79 6.76
N LEU A 157 16.35 -1.11 7.41
CA LEU A 157 17.74 -1.01 6.98
C LEU A 157 18.46 -2.36 7.03
N TYR A 158 18.98 -2.78 5.88
CA TYR A 158 19.94 -3.88 5.80
C TYR A 158 21.29 -3.43 6.38
N ARG A 159 21.90 -4.25 7.25
CA ARG A 159 23.23 -4.02 7.84
C ARG A 159 23.97 -5.32 8.09
N ASN A 160 25.30 -5.29 7.98
CA ASN A 160 26.22 -6.42 8.16
C ASN A 160 25.78 -7.67 7.38
N THR A 161 25.42 -7.49 6.11
CA THR A 161 24.75 -8.52 5.29
C THR A 161 24.89 -8.22 3.79
N THR A 162 24.35 -9.10 2.95
CA THR A 162 24.17 -8.89 1.51
C THR A 162 22.70 -8.53 1.24
N THR A 163 22.47 -7.54 0.37
CA THR A 163 21.14 -7.13 -0.09
C THR A 163 20.55 -8.14 -1.10
N PRO A 164 19.23 -8.14 -1.36
CA PRO A 164 18.60 -9.10 -2.27
C PRO A 164 19.11 -9.05 -3.72
N ASP A 165 19.68 -7.93 -4.13
CA ASP A 165 20.32 -7.68 -5.43
C ASP A 165 21.85 -7.92 -5.43
N GLY A 166 22.42 -8.44 -4.33
CA GLY A 166 23.78 -9.00 -4.27
C GLY A 166 24.88 -8.05 -3.81
N PHE A 167 24.57 -6.80 -3.45
CA PHE A 167 25.56 -5.86 -2.90
C PHE A 167 25.77 -6.08 -1.39
N THR A 168 26.94 -5.75 -0.87
CA THR A 168 27.25 -5.88 0.55
C THR A 168 27.10 -4.54 1.28
N VAL A 169 26.63 -4.61 2.54
CA VAL A 169 26.47 -3.46 3.43
C VAL A 169 27.16 -3.70 4.77
N ASP A 170 27.82 -2.66 5.29
CA ASP A 170 28.60 -2.73 6.53
C ASP A 170 27.72 -2.72 7.81
N ALA A 171 28.37 -2.67 8.99
CA ALA A 171 27.68 -2.69 10.29
C ALA A 171 26.74 -1.47 10.50
N GLU A 172 27.02 -0.35 9.84
CA GLU A 172 26.18 0.85 9.83
C GLU A 172 25.11 0.81 8.72
N GLY A 173 25.11 -0.21 7.86
CA GLY A 173 24.20 -0.38 6.73
C GLY A 173 24.59 0.38 5.46
N ARG A 174 25.82 0.91 5.39
CA ARG A 174 26.31 1.63 4.22
C ARG A 174 26.79 0.65 3.16
N TRP A 175 26.52 0.97 1.89
CA TRP A 175 27.00 0.21 0.74
C TRP A 175 28.53 0.17 0.70
N VAL A 176 29.09 -1.03 0.60
CA VAL A 176 30.52 -1.28 0.41
C VAL A 176 30.80 -2.03 -0.88
N VAL A 177 31.92 -1.72 -1.52
CA VAL A 177 32.48 -2.45 -2.67
C VAL A 177 33.92 -2.78 -2.33
N ASN A 178 34.29 -4.07 -2.34
CA ASN A 178 35.62 -4.55 -1.93
C ASN A 178 36.06 -4.03 -0.53
N GLY A 179 35.11 -3.82 0.38
CA GLY A 179 35.35 -3.25 1.72
C GLY A 179 35.41 -1.72 1.81
N ALA A 180 35.36 -1.00 0.68
CA ALA A 180 35.34 0.46 0.66
C ALA A 180 33.90 1.01 0.65
N VAL A 181 33.56 1.88 1.60
CA VAL A 181 32.25 2.57 1.68
C VAL A 181 32.06 3.49 0.48
N GLN A 182 30.94 3.32 -0.23
CA GLN A 182 30.60 4.14 -1.38
C GLN A 182 29.94 5.46 -0.97
N LYS A 183 30.35 6.55 -1.61
CA LYS A 183 29.95 7.93 -1.28
C LYS A 183 29.59 8.72 -2.54
N GLN A 184 28.80 9.78 -2.34
CA GLN A 184 28.38 10.74 -3.38
C GLN A 184 29.19 12.04 -3.30
#